data_AF-A0A090V7L6-F1
#
_entry.id   AF-A0A090V7L6-F1
#
_cell.length_a   1.000
_cell.length_b   1.000
_cell.length_c   1.000
_cell.angle_alpha   90.00
_cell.angle_beta   90.00
_cell.angle_gamma   90.00
#
_symmetry.space_group_name_H-M   'P 1'
#
loop_
_entity.id
_entity.type
_entity.pdbx_description
1 polymer ?
#
loop_
_entity_poly.entity_id
_entity_poly.type
_entity_poly.pdbx_seq_one_letter_code
_entity_poly.pdbx_strand_id
1 'polypeptide(L)' 'MAFLAEQANGFASDGFTRTMDVDPTELHQRVPFICGSKNMVLKCEEFMKNAK' A
#
# COMPACT_ATOMS: atom_id res chain seq x y z
N MET A 1 0.45 -9.56 4.50
CA MET A 1 1.78 -9.37 3.86
C MET A 1 2.38 -7.99 4.11
N ALA A 2 1.59 -6.91 4.18
CA ALA A 2 2.08 -5.55 4.42
C ALA A 2 3.08 -5.43 5.60
N PHE A 3 2.72 -5.97 6.77
CA PHE A 3 3.61 -5.96 7.94
C PHE A 3 5.01 -6.52 7.67
N LEU A 4 5.08 -7.70 7.01
CA LEU A 4 6.36 -8.34 6.70
C LEU A 4 7.20 -7.53 5.71
N ALA A 5 6.55 -6.94 4.71
CA ALA A 5 7.21 -6.11 3.71
C ALA A 5 7.87 -4.88 4.34
N GLU A 6 7.21 -4.26 5.32
CA GLU A 6 7.75 -3.12 6.04
C GLU A 6 8.91 -3.51 6.98
N GLN A 7 8.81 -4.65 7.66
CA GLN A 7 9.92 -5.18 8.46
C GLN A 7 11.16 -5.50 7.59
N ALA A 8 10.95 -5.87 6.33
CA ALA A 8 12.02 -6.08 5.35
C ALA A 8 12.53 -4.77 4.70
N ASN A 9 12.21 -3.61 5.29
CA ASN A 9 12.58 -2.28 4.78
C ASN A 9 11.96 -1.95 3.40
N GLY A 10 10.90 -2.67 3.03
CA GLY A 10 10.04 -2.37 1.89
C GLY A 10 8.89 -1.42 2.25
N PHE A 11 7.89 -1.33 1.37
CA PHE A 11 6.70 -0.53 1.60
C PHE A 11 5.46 -1.23 1.04
N ALA A 12 4.32 -1.02 1.68
CA ALA A 12 3.03 -1.55 1.26
C ALA A 12 1.94 -0.49 1.35
N SER A 13 1.17 -0.33 0.27
CA SER A 13 0.14 0.68 0.10
C SER A 13 -1.06 0.13 -0.65
N ASP A 14 -2.24 0.69 -0.39
CA ASP A 14 -3.44 0.47 -1.20
C ASP A 14 -3.51 1.37 -2.46
N GLY A 15 -2.48 2.21 -2.66
CA GLY A 15 -2.38 3.20 -3.73
C GLY A 15 -2.53 4.64 -3.26
N PHE A 16 -3.16 4.86 -2.11
CA PHE A 16 -3.32 6.20 -1.51
C PHE A 16 -2.94 6.23 -0.03
N THR A 17 -3.15 5.12 0.67
CA THR A 17 -2.96 4.94 2.10
C THR A 17 -2.05 3.73 2.33
N ARG A 18 -1.23 3.80 3.38
CA ARG A 18 -0.44 2.66 3.83
C ARG A 18 -1.37 1.51 4.23
N THR A 19 -1.11 0.31 3.74
CA THR A 19 -2.02 -0.84 3.94
C THR A 19 -2.21 -1.19 5.43
N MET A 20 -1.21 -0.93 6.27
CA MET A 20 -1.29 -1.17 7.73
C MET A 20 -2.15 -0.16 8.49
N ASP A 21 -2.48 0.98 7.87
CA ASP A 21 -3.29 2.04 8.48
C ASP A 21 -4.77 1.97 8.04
N VAL A 22 -5.12 0.97 7.21
CA VAL A 22 -6.50 0.76 6.74
C VAL A 22 -7.31 0.02 7.80
N ASP A 23 -8.31 0.70 8.36
CA ASP A 23 -9.29 0.08 9.25
C ASP A 23 -10.36 -0.70 8.44
N PRO A 24 -10.51 -2.02 8.65
CA PRO A 24 -11.51 -2.81 7.95
C PRO A 24 -12.93 -2.53 8.49
N THR A 25 -13.90 -2.36 7.59
CA THR A 25 -15.32 -2.09 7.91
C THR A 25 -16.20 -3.34 7.81
N GLU A 26 -15.75 -4.40 7.13
CA GLU A 26 -16.52 -5.63 6.93
C GLU A 26 -15.65 -6.89 6.90
N LEU A 27 -16.26 -8.04 7.17
CA LEU A 27 -15.62 -9.34 7.02
C LEU A 27 -15.37 -9.62 5.53
N HIS A 28 -14.14 -10.00 5.19
CA HIS A 28 -13.67 -10.23 3.81
C HIS A 28 -13.55 -8.97 2.93
N GLN A 29 -13.41 -7.78 3.53
CA GLN A 29 -13.07 -6.57 2.79
C GLN A 29 -11.83 -6.78 1.91
N ARG A 30 -11.93 -6.34 0.65
CA ARG A 30 -10.82 -6.33 -0.29
C ARG A 30 -10.33 -4.91 -0.49
N VAL A 31 -9.03 -4.75 -0.58
CA VAL A 31 -8.38 -3.49 -0.91
C VAL A 31 -7.33 -3.73 -1.99
N PRO A 32 -7.04 -2.74 -2.84
CA PRO A 32 -5.87 -2.82 -3.71
C PRO A 32 -4.62 -3.03 -2.84
N PHE A 33 -3.63 -3.74 -3.39
CA PHE A 33 -2.43 -4.08 -2.65
C PHE A 33 -1.20 -3.91 -3.53
N ILE A 34 -0.38 -2.93 -3.19
CA ILE A 34 0.90 -2.63 -3.84
C ILE A 34 1.99 -2.84 -2.79
N CYS A 35 2.96 -3.68 -3.08
CA CYS A 35 4.01 -4.04 -2.12
C CYS A 35 5.33 -4.28 -2.85
N GLY A 36 6.43 -3.79 -2.29
CA GLY A 36 7.76 -4.02 -2.85
C GLY A 36 8.80 -3.02 -2.36
N SER A 37 9.76 -2.70 -3.23
CA SER A 37 10.78 -1.68 -2.95
C SER A 37 10.13 -0.33 -2.68
N LYS A 38 10.50 0.31 -1.57
CA LYS A 38 9.92 1.59 -1.11
C LYS A 38 9.88 2.65 -2.20
N ASN A 39 10.96 2.80 -2.97
CA ASN A 39 11.04 3.80 -4.03
C ASN A 39 10.07 3.52 -5.18
N MET A 40 9.86 2.24 -5.52
CA MET A 40 8.93 1.86 -6.58
C MET A 40 7.47 2.05 -6.15
N VAL A 41 7.14 1.69 -4.91
CA VAL A 41 5.78 1.85 -4.39
C VAL A 41 5.41 3.33 -4.28
N LEU A 42 6.31 4.17 -3.75
CA LEU A 42 6.10 5.61 -3.70
C LEU A 42 5.96 6.23 -5.09
N LYS A 43 6.69 5.72 -6.09
CA LYS A 43 6.54 6.17 -7.46
C LYS A 43 5.17 5.80 -8.06
N CYS A 44 4.67 4.60 -7.75
CA CYS A 44 3.31 4.21 -8.12
C CYS A 44 2.26 5.12 -7.47
N GLU A 45 2.40 5.45 -6.18
CA GLU A 45 1.50 6.40 -5.51
C GLU A 45 1.53 7.79 -6.16
N GLU A 46 2.71 8.26 -6.57
CA GLU A 46 2.86 9.53 -7.29
C GLU A 46 2.07 9.52 -8.61
N PHE A 47 2.17 8.44 -9.39
CA PHE A 47 1.38 8.29 -10.62
C PHE A 47 -0.13 8.24 -10.34
N MET A 48 -0.55 7.55 -9.28
CA MET A 48 -1.96 7.49 -8.88
C MET A 48 -2.51 8.85 -8.44
N LYS A 49 -1.71 9.65 -7.72
CA LYS A 49 -2.08 11.03 -7.33
C LYS A 49 -2.18 11.95 -8.54
N ASN A 50 -1.28 11.81 -9.52
CA ASN A 50 -1.26 12.65 -10.73
C ASN A 50 -2.34 12.29 -11.76
N ALA A 51 -2.85 11.05 -11.74
CA ALA A 51 -3.90 10.59 -12.65
C ALA A 51 -5.32 10.99 -12.19
N LYS A 52 -5.43 11.64 -11.03
CA LYS A 52 -6.69 12.10 -10.43
C LYS A 52 -6.99 13.54 -10.84
#